data_AF-I3T293-F1
#
_entry.id   AF-I3T293-F1
#
_cell.length_a   1.000
_cell.length_b   1.000
_cell.length_c   1.000
_cell.angle_alpha   90.00
_cell.angle_beta   90.00
_cell.angle_gamma   90.00
#
_symmetry.space_group_name_H-M   'P 1'
#
loop_
_entity.id
_entity.type
_entity.pdbx_description
1 polymer ?
#
loop_
_entity_poly.entity_id
_entity_poly.type
_entity_poly.pdbx_seq_one_letter_code
_entity_poly.pdbx_strand_id
1 'polypeptide(L)'
;MKASRFIFSEISQKFPIMPFSARALEEKRARLGLVECMNHELLQPYPVLHEKPGDFVAHIKFTVLLMPNGSDRVTSHPLQELQPTKTIDDPEIKAWLALGTKTKKKGGGKKKKGKKEDKADETAEAEPVDSTNEATSQE
;
A
#
# COMPACT_ATOMS: atom_id res chain seq x y z
N MET A 1 -14.20 26.59 -26.64
CA MET A 1 -14.22 26.05 -28.03
C MET A 1 -15.14 24.83 -28.18
N LYS A 2 -15.50 24.40 -29.40
CA LYS A 2 -16.30 23.16 -29.63
C LYS A 2 -15.58 21.90 -29.14
N ALA A 3 -14.26 21.80 -29.38
CA ALA A 3 -13.44 20.67 -28.94
C ALA A 3 -13.45 20.50 -27.41
N SER A 4 -13.30 21.59 -26.66
CA SER A 4 -13.26 21.56 -25.18
C SER A 4 -14.58 21.13 -24.57
N ARG A 5 -15.72 21.52 -25.17
CA ARG A 5 -17.05 21.05 -24.75
C ARG A 5 -17.25 19.56 -25.02
N PHE A 6 -16.78 19.07 -26.17
CA PHE A 6 -16.84 17.65 -26.51
C PHE A 6 -15.99 16.81 -25.53
N ILE A 7 -14.74 17.21 -25.31
CA ILE A 7 -13.82 16.53 -24.37
C ILE A 7 -14.36 16.57 -22.94
N PHE A 8 -14.88 17.72 -22.49
CA PHE A 8 -15.46 17.81 -21.15
C PHE A 8 -16.68 16.89 -20.98
N SER A 9 -17.54 16.79 -22.00
CA SER A 9 -18.66 15.85 -22.01
C SER A 9 -18.19 14.40 -21.96
N GLU A 10 -17.16 14.05 -22.71
CA GLU A 10 -16.57 12.70 -22.70
C GLU A 10 -15.98 12.36 -21.32
N ILE A 11 -15.22 13.28 -20.72
CA ILE A 11 -14.65 13.13 -19.39
C ILE A 11 -15.77 12.96 -18.35
N SER A 12 -16.80 13.82 -18.39
CA SER A 12 -17.92 13.74 -17.43
C SER A 12 -18.67 12.41 -17.50
N GLN A 13 -18.76 11.81 -18.69
CA GLN A 13 -19.41 10.50 -18.88
C GLN A 13 -18.51 9.32 -18.48
N LYS A 14 -17.24 9.32 -18.87
CA LYS A 14 -16.31 8.20 -18.62
C LYS A 14 -15.67 8.25 -17.23
N PHE A 15 -15.36 9.46 -16.75
CA PHE A 15 -14.59 9.72 -15.53
C PHE A 15 -15.24 10.87 -14.71
N PRO A 16 -16.42 10.64 -14.07
CA PRO A 16 -17.23 11.72 -13.52
C PRO A 16 -16.50 12.58 -12.48
N ILE A 17 -15.94 11.95 -11.45
CA ILE A 17 -15.15 12.59 -10.38
C ILE A 17 -13.80 11.90 -10.15
N MET A 18 -13.52 10.89 -10.96
CA MET A 18 -12.34 10.04 -10.77
C MET A 18 -11.16 10.58 -11.58
N PRO A 19 -9.93 10.51 -11.04
CA PRO A 19 -8.73 10.83 -11.81
C PRO A 19 -8.63 9.96 -13.07
N PHE A 20 -8.17 10.56 -14.17
CA PHE A 20 -7.97 9.87 -15.44
C PHE A 20 -6.63 10.24 -16.06
N SER A 21 -6.16 9.43 -17.01
CA SER A 21 -4.98 9.74 -17.81
C SER A 21 -5.40 10.35 -19.14
N ALA A 22 -4.67 11.36 -19.62
CA ALA A 22 -4.90 11.95 -20.94
C ALA A 22 -4.83 10.92 -22.10
N ARG A 23 -4.18 9.76 -21.87
CA ARG A 23 -4.14 8.64 -22.84
C ARG A 23 -5.46 7.90 -23.00
N ALA A 24 -6.37 8.01 -22.03
CA ALA A 24 -7.67 7.34 -22.07
C ALA A 24 -8.71 8.11 -22.90
N LEU A 25 -8.36 9.30 -23.39
CA LEU A 25 -9.20 10.10 -24.30
C LEU A 25 -8.96 9.68 -25.75
N GLU A 26 -10.03 9.56 -26.52
CA GLU A 26 -9.96 9.02 -27.90
C GLU A 26 -9.44 10.05 -28.92
N GLU A 27 -9.58 11.34 -28.64
CA GLU A 27 -9.34 12.38 -29.64
C GLU A 27 -7.86 12.85 -29.67
N LYS A 28 -7.22 12.79 -30.84
CA LYS A 28 -5.88 13.39 -31.05
C LYS A 28 -5.83 14.90 -30.79
N ARG A 29 -6.99 15.58 -30.85
CA ARG A 29 -7.17 17.01 -30.53
C ARG A 29 -7.47 17.28 -29.06
N ALA A 30 -7.54 16.25 -28.21
CA ALA A 30 -7.84 16.39 -26.79
C ALA A 30 -6.88 17.34 -26.06
N ARG A 31 -5.62 17.44 -26.50
CA ARG A 31 -4.63 18.35 -25.89
C ARG A 31 -5.05 19.82 -25.90
N LEU A 32 -5.66 20.29 -26.99
CA LEU A 32 -6.16 21.67 -27.09
C LEU A 32 -7.37 21.90 -26.17
N GLY A 33 -8.27 20.91 -26.10
CA GLY A 33 -9.44 20.97 -25.22
C GLY A 33 -9.08 20.93 -23.73
N LEU A 34 -8.10 20.10 -23.38
CA LEU A 34 -7.61 19.97 -22.00
C LEU A 34 -7.00 21.27 -21.47
N VAL A 35 -6.22 21.99 -22.30
CA VAL A 35 -5.62 23.27 -21.88
C VAL A 35 -6.70 24.29 -21.53
N GLU A 36 -7.78 24.38 -22.32
CA GLU A 36 -8.91 25.26 -22.01
C GLU A 36 -9.61 24.82 -20.71
N CYS A 37 -9.87 23.52 -20.52
CA CYS A 37 -10.49 23.01 -19.31
C CYS A 37 -9.64 23.25 -18.05
N MET A 38 -8.32 23.18 -18.15
CA MET A 38 -7.40 23.50 -17.05
C MET A 38 -7.38 25.01 -16.75
N ASN A 39 -7.33 25.86 -17.78
CA ASN A 39 -7.31 27.32 -17.61
C ASN A 39 -8.60 27.87 -16.98
N HIS A 40 -9.73 27.17 -17.17
CA HIS A 40 -11.01 27.51 -16.57
C HIS A 40 -11.33 26.71 -15.30
N GLU A 41 -10.33 26.06 -14.69
CA GLU A 41 -10.46 25.32 -13.41
C GLU A 41 -11.52 24.20 -13.43
N LEU A 42 -11.88 23.69 -14.62
CA LEU A 42 -12.78 22.55 -14.77
C LEU A 42 -12.07 21.22 -14.47
N LEU A 43 -10.75 21.19 -14.60
CA LEU A 43 -9.91 20.03 -14.36
C LEU A 43 -8.71 20.42 -13.49
N GLN A 44 -8.47 19.63 -12.43
CA GLN A 44 -7.29 19.77 -11.58
C GLN A 44 -6.14 18.92 -12.14
N PRO A 45 -5.00 19.51 -12.56
CA PRO A 45 -3.85 18.75 -13.00
C PRO A 45 -3.11 18.10 -11.83
N TYR A 46 -2.57 16.92 -12.08
CA TYR A 46 -1.63 16.23 -11.18
C TYR A 46 -0.23 16.32 -11.81
N PRO A 47 0.59 17.31 -11.43
CA PRO A 47 1.89 17.52 -12.05
C PRO A 47 2.85 16.38 -11.72
N VAL A 48 3.75 16.08 -12.66
CA VAL A 48 4.83 15.13 -12.45
C VAL A 48 5.94 15.86 -11.71
N LEU A 49 6.25 15.40 -10.50
CA LEU A 49 7.33 15.94 -9.67
C LEU A 49 8.55 15.02 -9.78
N HIS A 50 9.74 15.64 -9.77
CA HIS A 50 11.02 14.95 -9.88
C HIS A 50 11.94 15.38 -8.74
N GLU A 51 12.69 14.42 -8.19
CA GLU A 51 13.79 14.68 -7.26
C GLU A 51 15.10 14.97 -8.00
N LYS A 52 16.13 15.34 -7.24
CA LYS A 52 17.46 15.61 -7.79
C LYS A 52 18.04 14.38 -8.50
N PRO A 53 18.86 14.58 -9.54
CA PRO A 53 19.52 13.47 -10.22
C PRO A 53 20.36 12.64 -9.25
N GLY A 54 20.07 11.35 -9.16
CA GLY A 54 20.77 10.41 -8.28
C GLY A 54 20.05 10.08 -6.97
N ASP A 55 18.98 10.80 -6.63
CA ASP A 55 18.17 10.51 -5.44
C ASP A 55 17.04 9.51 -5.74
N PHE A 56 16.63 8.77 -4.71
CA PHE A 56 15.57 7.76 -4.80
C PHE A 56 14.31 8.19 -4.03
N VAL A 57 13.14 7.93 -4.60
CA VAL A 57 11.84 8.21 -3.98
C VAL A 57 11.10 6.91 -3.69
N ALA A 58 10.71 6.71 -2.44
CA ALA A 58 9.83 5.62 -2.03
C ALA A 58 8.45 6.17 -1.65
N HIS A 59 7.38 5.62 -2.22
CA HIS A 59 6.00 6.01 -1.91
C HIS A 59 5.16 4.76 -1.62
N ILE A 60 4.68 4.66 -0.38
CA ILE A 60 3.75 3.61 0.05
C ILE A 60 2.39 4.25 0.28
N LYS A 61 1.39 3.85 -0.51
CA LYS A 61 0.01 4.33 -0.40
C LYS A 61 -0.91 3.17 -0.04
N PHE A 62 -1.77 3.38 0.96
CA PHE A 62 -2.80 2.44 1.35
C PHE A 62 -4.04 3.18 1.84
N THR A 63 -5.17 2.49 1.83
CA THR A 63 -6.47 2.99 2.27
C THR A 63 -6.84 2.36 3.60
N VAL A 64 -7.27 3.20 4.55
CA VAL A 64 -7.66 2.80 5.91
C VAL A 64 -9.12 3.12 6.13
N LEU A 65 -9.84 2.19 6.76
CA LEU A 65 -11.17 2.42 7.30
C LEU A 65 -11.07 2.67 8.80
N LEU A 66 -11.66 3.77 9.26
CA LEU A 66 -11.74 4.10 10.68
C LEU A 66 -13.04 3.51 11.25
N MET A 67 -12.92 2.38 11.93
CA MET A 67 -14.06 1.72 12.56
C MET A 67 -14.03 1.94 14.08
N PRO A 68 -15.16 1.82 14.79
CA PRO A 68 -15.20 1.87 16.26
C PRO A 68 -14.31 0.81 16.94
N ASN A 69 -13.96 -0.26 16.21
CA ASN A 69 -13.09 -1.34 16.68
C ASN A 69 -11.60 -1.12 16.31
N GLY A 70 -11.24 0.05 15.77
CA GLY A 70 -9.88 0.40 15.35
C GLY A 70 -9.74 0.64 13.86
N SER A 71 -8.51 0.96 13.44
CA SER A 71 -8.17 1.27 12.06
C SER A 71 -7.92 -0.02 11.27
N ASP A 72 -8.70 -0.24 10.20
CA ASP A 72 -8.52 -1.38 9.32
C ASP A 72 -7.86 -0.98 8.00
N ARG A 73 -6.76 -1.66 7.65
CA ARG A 73 -6.06 -1.43 6.39
C ARG A 73 -6.67 -2.31 5.31
N VAL A 74 -7.30 -1.70 4.31
CA VAL A 74 -8.02 -2.41 3.24
C VAL A 74 -7.10 -2.79 2.08
N THR A 75 -6.21 -1.88 1.70
CA THR A 75 -5.25 -2.12 0.62
C THR A 75 -3.85 -2.29 1.20
N SER A 76 -3.11 -3.28 0.71
CA SER A 76 -1.71 -3.52 1.08
C SER A 76 -0.88 -3.78 -0.16
N HIS A 77 0.37 -3.34 -0.13
CA HIS A 77 1.37 -3.66 -1.13
C HIS A 77 2.35 -4.69 -0.56
N PRO A 78 2.86 -5.65 -1.35
CA PRO A 78 3.95 -6.52 -0.91
C PRO A 78 5.14 -5.68 -0.44
N LEU A 79 5.65 -5.99 0.73
CA LEU A 79 6.79 -5.26 1.28
C LEU A 79 8.05 -5.67 0.52
N GLN A 80 8.80 -4.69 0.03
CA GLN A 80 10.11 -4.95 -0.54
C GLN A 80 11.08 -5.33 0.58
N GLU A 81 11.80 -6.44 0.40
CA GLU A 81 12.87 -6.82 1.32
C GLU A 81 14.01 -5.80 1.20
N LEU A 82 14.26 -5.10 2.30
CA LEU A 82 15.30 -4.09 2.41
C LEU A 82 16.21 -4.49 3.57
N GLN A 83 17.52 -4.41 3.36
CA GLN A 83 18.51 -4.52 4.42
C GLN A 83 18.99 -3.11 4.79
N PRO A 84 18.35 -2.44 5.76
CA PRO A 84 18.72 -1.10 6.15
C PRO A 84 20.09 -1.12 6.85
N THR A 85 21.02 -0.30 6.38
CA THR A 85 22.31 -0.08 7.05
C THR A 85 22.17 0.83 8.28
N LYS A 86 21.08 1.59 8.37
CA LYS A 86 20.81 2.55 9.44
C LYS A 86 19.59 2.11 10.23
N THR A 87 19.72 2.02 11.55
CA THR A 87 18.64 1.72 12.47
C THR A 87 18.02 3.00 13.02
N ILE A 88 16.78 2.90 13.51
CA ILE A 88 16.14 3.98 14.25
C ILE A 88 16.70 3.92 15.68
N ASP A 89 17.19 5.04 16.22
CA ASP A 89 17.80 5.07 17.57
C ASP A 89 16.89 5.73 18.62
N ASP A 90 15.94 6.55 18.19
CA ASP A 90 15.02 7.28 19.07
C ASP A 90 14.07 6.33 19.83
N PRO A 91 14.04 6.40 21.18
CA PRO A 91 13.20 5.53 22.00
C PRO A 91 11.69 5.78 21.85
N GLU A 92 11.25 7.01 21.56
CA GLU A 92 9.83 7.34 21.42
C GLU A 92 9.26 6.78 20.11
N ILE A 93 10.02 6.91 19.01
CA ILE A 93 9.62 6.37 17.71
C ILE A 93 9.55 4.85 17.75
N LYS A 94 10.50 4.19 18.43
CA LYS A 94 10.44 2.74 18.67
C LYS A 94 9.19 2.34 19.43
N ALA A 95 8.79 3.11 20.44
CA ALA A 95 7.57 2.85 21.19
C ALA A 95 6.32 2.95 20.29
N TRP A 96 6.24 3.93 19.38
CA TRP A 96 5.12 4.04 18.45
C TRP A 96 5.06 2.93 17.41
N LEU A 97 6.21 2.53 16.86
CA LEU A 97 6.28 1.43 15.88
C LEU A 97 5.87 0.08 16.49
N ALA A 98 6.07 -0.10 17.80
CA ALA A 98 5.62 -1.28 18.52
C ALA A 98 4.12 -1.28 18.84
N LEU A 99 3.42 -0.15 18.71
CA LEU A 99 1.97 -0.08 18.96
C LEU A 99 1.20 -0.80 17.85
N GLY A 100 0.28 -1.68 18.27
CA GLY A 100 -0.64 -2.33 17.34
C GLY A 100 -1.66 -1.35 16.77
N THR A 101 -1.87 -1.38 15.46
CA THR A 101 -2.83 -0.52 14.75
C THR A 101 -4.30 -0.89 14.95
N LYS A 102 -4.57 -2.13 15.43
CA LYS A 102 -5.90 -2.60 15.83
C LYS A 102 -5.94 -2.81 17.34
N THR A 103 -6.94 -2.25 18.01
CA THR A 103 -7.24 -2.61 19.39
C THR A 103 -7.77 -4.04 19.38
N LYS A 104 -6.98 -5.00 19.86
CA LYS A 104 -7.53 -6.30 20.23
C LYS A 104 -8.56 -6.07 21.34
N LYS A 105 -9.83 -5.91 21.00
CA LYS A 105 -10.91 -6.16 21.94
C LYS A 105 -10.72 -7.60 22.40
N LYS A 106 -10.24 -7.78 23.64
CA LYS A 106 -10.43 -9.01 24.41
C LYS A 106 -11.94 -9.16 24.62
N GLY A 107 -12.64 -9.66 23.60
CA GLY A 107 -13.99 -10.20 23.72
C GLY A 107 -13.89 -11.57 24.40
N GLY A 108 -14.55 -11.70 25.55
CA GLY A 108 -14.28 -12.74 26.53
C GLY A 108 -14.73 -14.16 26.18
N GLY A 109 -14.29 -15.08 27.03
CA GLY A 109 -15.01 -16.34 27.28
C GLY A 109 -14.27 -17.65 27.01
N LYS A 110 -13.16 -17.92 27.71
CA LYS A 110 -12.97 -19.25 28.31
C LYS A 110 -12.03 -19.19 29.52
N LYS A 111 -12.61 -19.15 30.72
CA LYS A 111 -11.95 -19.63 31.94
C LYS A 111 -11.53 -21.09 31.70
N LYS A 112 -10.24 -21.38 31.71
CA LYS A 112 -9.74 -22.58 32.36
C LYS A 112 -8.53 -22.21 33.22
N LYS A 113 -8.81 -22.23 34.51
CA LYS A 113 -7.94 -22.05 35.67
C LYS A 113 -6.92 -23.21 35.67
N GLY A 114 -5.63 -22.91 35.84
CA GLY A 114 -4.60 -23.94 35.98
C GLY A 114 -3.20 -23.36 36.12
N LYS A 115 -2.78 -23.17 37.36
CA LYS A 115 -1.50 -22.67 37.86
C LYS A 115 -0.40 -23.75 37.74
N LYS A 116 0.78 -23.41 37.20
CA LYS A 116 2.15 -23.90 37.55
C LYS A 116 3.15 -23.29 36.55
N GLU A 117 3.98 -22.34 36.97
CA GLU A 117 5.35 -22.51 37.48
C GLU A 117 6.37 -22.82 36.38
N ASP A 118 7.37 -21.93 36.34
CA ASP A 118 8.70 -22.02 35.73
C ASP A 118 9.22 -23.45 35.48
N LYS A 119 9.77 -23.65 34.28
CA LYS A 119 11.10 -24.23 34.13
C LYS A 119 11.65 -23.98 32.72
N ALA A 120 12.85 -23.39 32.71
CA ALA A 120 13.80 -23.47 31.62
C ALA A 120 14.12 -24.93 31.28
N ASP A 121 14.31 -25.23 30.00
CA ASP A 121 15.51 -25.94 29.55
C ASP A 121 15.69 -25.80 28.02
N GLU A 122 16.91 -25.45 27.62
CA GLU A 122 17.46 -25.70 26.28
C GLU A 122 17.54 -27.21 26.08
N THR A 123 17.29 -27.72 24.87
CA THR A 123 18.30 -28.48 24.10
C THR A 123 17.78 -28.93 22.74
N ALA A 124 18.76 -29.11 21.87
CA ALA A 124 18.73 -29.31 20.44
C ALA A 124 18.29 -30.71 19.99
N GLU A 125 18.22 -30.84 18.65
CA GLU A 125 18.23 -32.05 17.83
C GLU A 125 16.98 -32.94 17.86
N ALA A 126 16.54 -33.58 16.79
CA ALA A 126 16.79 -33.54 15.36
C ALA A 126 15.70 -34.45 14.73
N GLU A 127 15.25 -34.08 13.53
CA GLU A 127 14.77 -34.89 12.38
C GLU A 127 14.38 -36.39 12.59
N PRO A 128 13.37 -36.89 11.85
CA PRO A 128 13.75 -37.50 10.57
C PRO A 128 12.81 -37.20 9.39
N VAL A 129 13.44 -36.76 8.31
CA VAL A 129 13.33 -37.22 6.91
C VAL A 129 12.41 -38.41 6.60
N ASP A 130 11.63 -38.27 5.53
CA ASP A 130 11.66 -39.23 4.41
C ASP A 130 11.43 -38.43 3.11
N SER A 131 12.46 -38.17 2.29
CA SER A 131 12.87 -38.98 1.12
C SER A 131 11.65 -39.58 0.40
N THR A 132 11.37 -39.38 -0.87
CA THR A 132 12.14 -39.69 -2.08
C THR A 132 11.11 -39.50 -3.23
N ASN A 133 11.38 -39.27 -4.50
CA ASN A 133 12.58 -39.20 -5.29
C ASN A 133 12.20 -38.64 -6.67
N GLU A 134 13.20 -38.09 -7.38
CA GLU A 134 13.42 -38.21 -8.83
C GLU A 134 12.31 -37.69 -9.77
N ALA A 135 12.56 -36.83 -10.76
CA ALA A 135 13.59 -36.86 -11.80
C ALA A 135 13.06 -35.87 -12.88
N THR A 136 13.78 -35.17 -13.75
CA THR A 136 15.19 -35.09 -14.14
C THR A 136 15.28 -34.01 -15.24
N SER A 137 16.44 -33.34 -15.30
CA SER A 137 17.13 -32.75 -16.46
C SER A 137 16.58 -31.60 -17.31
N GLN A 138 17.49 -30.61 -17.44
CA GLN A 138 18.03 -29.97 -18.67
C GLN A 138 17.02 -29.19 -19.51
N GLU A 139 17.23 -27.91 -19.86
CA GLU A 139 18.41 -27.26 -20.46
C GLU A 139 18.41 -25.76 -20.13
#